data_AF-A0A933YF11-F1
#
_entry.id   AF-A0A933YF11-F1
#
_cell.length_a   1.000
_cell.length_b   1.000
_cell.length_c   1.000
_cell.angle_alpha   90.00
_cell.angle_beta   90.00
_cell.angle_gamma   90.00
#
_symmetry.space_group_name_H-M   'P 1'
#
loop_
_entity.id
_entity.type
_entity.pdbx_description
1 polymer ?
#
loop_
_entity_poly.entity_id
_entity_poly.type
_entity_poly.pdbx_seq_one_letter_code
_entity_poly.pdbx_strand_id
1 'polypeptide(L)'
;RIIERGKQEGVWVGMCGEMAGDPLATMLLLGLGLDEFSVVPAVLPEIKKIIRSIHYTEAKHIANKALSLDTEDQIKKYLTTVMKQKFPDIPIEE
;
A
#
# COMPACT_ATOMS: atom_id res chain seq x y z
N ARG A 1 9.89 10.00 -1.97
CA ARG A 1 10.53 11.24 -1.45
C ARG A 1 10.56 11.31 0.08
N ILE A 2 9.44 11.51 0.79
CA ILE A 2 9.46 11.64 2.27
C ILE A 2 9.95 10.36 2.95
N ILE A 3 9.38 9.21 2.59
CA ILE A 3 9.78 7.90 3.11
C ILE A 3 11.27 7.61 2.85
N GLU A 4 11.75 7.91 1.64
CA GLU A 4 13.16 7.72 1.27
C GLU A 4 14.10 8.58 2.10
N ARG A 5 13.74 9.85 2.34
CA ARG A 5 14.52 10.76 3.20
C ARG A 5 14.54 10.29 4.64
N GLY A 6 13.39 9.89 5.19
CA GLY A 6 13.33 9.31 6.53
C GLY A 6 14.31 8.14 6.68
N LYS A 7 14.30 7.21 5.72
CA LYS A 7 15.24 6.08 5.70
C LYS A 7 16.70 6.49 5.63
N GLN A 8 17.05 7.48 4.80
CA GLN A 8 18.42 7.99 4.69
C GLN A 8 18.92 8.58 6.01
N GLU A 9 18.03 9.22 6.77
CA GLU A 9 18.33 9.84 8.07
C GLU A 9 18.11 8.88 9.25
N GLY A 10 17.71 7.63 9.02
CA GLY A 10 17.39 6.67 10.09
C GLY A 10 16.14 7.03 10.90
N VAL A 11 15.24 7.84 10.34
CA VAL A 11 13.98 8.27 10.95
C VAL A 11 12.82 7.51 10.33
N TRP A 12 12.01 6.87 11.18
CA TRP A 12 10.78 6.18 10.77
C TRP A 12 9.74 7.16 10.19
N VAL A 13 8.98 6.70 9.20
CA VAL A 13 7.88 7.48 8.58
C VAL A 13 6.57 6.70 8.65
N GLY A 14 5.61 7.27 9.36
CA GLY A 14 4.22 6.78 9.44
C GLY A 14 3.26 7.59 8.57
N MET A 15 2.07 7.01 8.32
CA MET A 15 0.94 7.69 7.68
C MET A 15 -0.32 7.49 8.50
N CYS A 16 -1.04 8.58 8.74
CA CYS A 16 -2.42 8.60 9.21
C CYS A 16 -3.36 9.10 8.10
N GLY A 17 -4.65 8.85 8.25
CA GLY A 17 -5.69 9.28 7.30
C GLY A 17 -6.28 8.13 6.49
N GLU A 18 -7.24 8.44 5.63
CA GLU A 18 -8.06 7.44 4.93
C GLU A 18 -7.23 6.51 4.05
N MET A 19 -6.25 7.05 3.32
CA MET A 19 -5.37 6.24 2.45
C MET A 19 -4.54 5.20 3.21
N ALA A 20 -4.18 5.45 4.48
CA ALA A 20 -3.48 4.45 5.29
C ALA A 20 -4.40 3.26 5.65
N GLY A 21 -5.71 3.52 5.75
CA GLY A 21 -6.74 2.53 6.02
C GLY A 21 -7.37 1.92 4.77
N ASP A 22 -6.90 2.28 3.57
CA ASP A 22 -7.42 1.77 2.31
C ASP A 22 -6.69 0.46 1.90
N PRO A 23 -7.41 -0.67 1.80
CA PRO A 23 -6.86 -1.93 1.31
C PRO A 23 -6.14 -1.81 -0.04
N LEU A 24 -6.67 -0.98 -0.96
CA LEU A 24 -6.11 -0.80 -2.30
C LEU A 24 -4.73 -0.14 -2.27
N ALA A 25 -4.53 0.82 -1.36
CA ALA A 25 -3.27 1.54 -1.19
C ALA A 25 -2.23 0.75 -0.35
N THR A 26 -2.64 -0.26 0.40
CA THR A 26 -1.79 -0.94 1.39
C THR A 26 -0.52 -1.52 0.78
N MET A 27 -0.63 -2.27 -0.32
CA MET A 27 0.54 -2.86 -0.98
C MET A 27 1.48 -1.80 -1.58
N LEU A 28 0.91 -0.70 -2.09
CA LEU A 28 1.66 0.43 -2.62
C LEU A 28 2.48 1.10 -1.50
N LEU A 29 1.82 1.49 -0.40
CA LEU A 29 2.47 2.15 0.74
C LEU A 29 3.52 1.25 1.39
N LEU A 30 3.23 -0.04 1.54
CA LEU A 30 4.20 -1.02 2.01
C LEU A 30 5.40 -1.09 1.06
N GLY A 31 5.18 -1.12 -0.25
CA GLY A 31 6.25 -1.18 -1.26
C GLY A 31 7.12 0.07 -1.32
N LEU A 32 6.53 1.25 -1.16
CA LEU A 32 7.25 2.52 -0.95
C LEU A 32 8.08 2.48 0.34
N GLY A 33 7.68 1.61 1.27
CA GLY A 33 8.39 1.27 2.47
C GLY A 33 8.04 2.18 3.63
N LEU A 34 6.76 2.54 3.74
CA LEU A 34 6.18 3.15 4.92
C LEU A 34 6.39 2.25 6.14
N ASP A 35 6.77 2.84 7.27
CA ASP A 35 7.11 2.09 8.48
C ASP A 35 5.89 1.87 9.40
N GLU A 36 4.92 2.78 9.37
CA GLU A 36 3.73 2.73 10.23
C GLU A 36 2.44 3.11 9.49
N PHE A 37 1.40 2.30 9.71
CA PHE A 37 0.03 2.54 9.27
C PHE A 37 -0.84 2.87 10.48
N SER A 38 -1.31 4.11 10.55
CA SER A 38 -2.23 4.56 11.59
C SER A 38 -3.65 4.54 11.06
N VAL A 39 -4.45 3.55 11.49
CA VAL A 39 -5.76 3.23 10.91
C VAL A 39 -6.84 3.05 11.97
N VAL A 40 -8.11 3.19 11.56
CA VAL A 40 -9.24 2.91 12.44
C VAL A 40 -9.36 1.41 12.76
N PRO A 41 -9.83 1.02 13.95
CA PRO A 41 -9.89 -0.40 14.34
C PRO A 41 -10.70 -1.30 13.39
N ALA A 42 -11.71 -0.75 12.71
CA ALA A 42 -12.57 -1.50 11.80
C ALA A 42 -11.82 -2.07 10.59
N VAL A 43 -10.85 -1.32 10.03
CA VAL A 43 -10.09 -1.75 8.84
C VAL A 43 -8.79 -2.47 9.19
N LEU A 44 -8.35 -2.41 10.46
CA LEU A 44 -7.11 -3.02 10.93
C LEU A 44 -6.95 -4.51 10.54
N PRO A 45 -7.98 -5.38 10.60
CA PRO A 45 -7.85 -6.78 10.19
C PRO A 45 -7.47 -6.95 8.72
N GLU A 46 -8.06 -6.16 7.83
CA GLU A 46 -7.82 -6.21 6.38
C GLU A 46 -6.41 -5.72 6.04
N ILE A 47 -6.02 -4.56 6.58
CA ILE A 47 -4.66 -3.99 6.40
C ILE A 47 -3.61 -4.97 6.91
N LYS A 48 -3.82 -5.53 8.12
CA LYS A 48 -2.90 -6.52 8.70
C LYS A 48 -2.86 -7.81 7.87
N LYS A 49 -3.98 -8.27 7.32
CA LYS A 49 -4.02 -9.45 6.44
C LYS A 49 -3.17 -9.23 5.20
N ILE A 50 -3.32 -8.08 4.52
CA ILE A 50 -2.56 -7.75 3.30
C ILE A 50 -1.06 -7.73 3.60
N ILE A 51 -0.64 -6.95 4.60
CA ILE A 51 0.78 -6.80 4.97
C ILE A 51 1.40 -8.17 5.31
N ARG A 52 0.68 -9.04 6.01
CA ARG A 52 1.18 -10.36 6.43
C ARG A 52 1.19 -11.41 5.32
N SER A 53 0.49 -11.17 4.21
CA SER A 53 0.28 -12.16 3.15
C SER A 53 1.07 -11.86 1.88
N ILE A 54 1.92 -10.83 1.88
CA ILE A 54 2.73 -10.44 0.72
C ILE A 54 4.21 -10.38 1.08
N HIS A 55 5.07 -10.81 0.15
CA HIS A 55 6.50 -10.59 0.29
C HIS A 55 6.84 -9.12 0.08
N TYR A 56 7.71 -8.57 0.93
CA TYR A 56 8.13 -7.17 0.82
C TYR A 56 8.77 -6.83 -0.53
N THR A 57 9.50 -7.77 -1.13
CA THR A 57 10.06 -7.64 -2.48
C THR A 57 8.94 -7.46 -3.51
N GLU A 58 7.85 -8.21 -3.41
CA GLU A 58 6.71 -8.09 -4.31
C GLU A 58 5.99 -6.74 -4.14
N ALA A 59 5.78 -6.30 -2.90
CA ALA A 59 5.23 -4.97 -2.63
C ALA A 59 6.08 -3.85 -3.28
N LYS A 60 7.41 -3.95 -3.22
CA LYS A 60 8.32 -3.02 -3.93
C LYS A 60 8.12 -3.02 -5.45
N HIS A 61 7.93 -4.19 -6.07
CA HIS A 61 7.66 -4.26 -7.51
C HIS A 61 6.33 -3.57 -7.86
N ILE A 62 5.29 -3.80 -7.05
CA ILE A 62 3.99 -3.15 -7.22
C ILE A 62 4.13 -1.63 -7.12
N ALA A 63 4.84 -1.13 -6.10
CA ALA A 63 5.05 0.29 -5.92
C ALA A 63 5.83 0.92 -7.08
N ASN A 64 6.92 0.30 -7.52
CA ASN A 64 7.71 0.78 -8.66
C ASN A 64 6.89 0.79 -9.96
N LYS A 65 6.06 -0.23 -10.18
CA LYS A 65 5.19 -0.28 -11.34
C LYS A 65 4.11 0.79 -11.30
N ALA A 66 3.49 1.02 -10.14
CA ALA A 66 2.50 2.08 -9.98
C ALA A 66 3.11 3.48 -10.21
N LEU A 67 4.31 3.73 -9.66
CA LEU A 67 5.03 5.00 -9.86
C LEU A 67 5.48 5.25 -11.31
N SER A 68 5.53 4.22 -12.15
CA SER A 68 5.89 4.35 -13.57
C SER A 68 4.69 4.61 -14.49
N LEU A 69 3.47 4.73 -13.96
CA LEU A 69 2.26 4.99 -14.73
C LEU A 69 1.97 6.50 -14.74
N ASP A 70 1.37 6.97 -15.83
CA ASP A 70 1.26 8.41 -16.10
C ASP A 70 -0.02 9.03 -15.54
N THR A 71 -1.05 8.21 -15.29
CA THR A 71 -2.38 8.70 -14.86
C THR A 71 -2.91 7.94 -13.65
N GLU A 72 -3.76 8.63 -12.88
CA GLU A 72 -4.51 8.05 -11.76
C GLU A 72 -5.30 6.81 -12.19
N ASP A 73 -6.02 6.86 -13.30
CA ASP A 73 -6.82 5.74 -13.81
C ASP A 73 -5.96 4.50 -14.08
N GLN A 74 -4.77 4.68 -14.64
CA GLN A 74 -3.84 3.59 -14.88
C GLN A 74 -3.37 2.98 -13.54
N ILE A 75 -3.04 3.83 -12.57
CA ILE A 75 -2.60 3.41 -11.23
C ILE A 75 -3.72 2.63 -10.52
N LYS A 76 -4.92 3.21 -10.43
CA LYS A 76 -6.09 2.56 -9.82
C LYS A 76 -6.39 1.24 -10.49
N LYS A 77 -6.50 1.20 -11.82
CA LYS A 77 -6.76 -0.04 -12.57
C LYS A 77 -5.70 -1.11 -12.30
N TYR A 78 -4.42 -0.73 -12.25
CA TYR A 78 -3.33 -1.63 -11.94
C TYR A 78 -3.46 -2.20 -10.52
N LEU A 79 -3.59 -1.34 -9.50
CA LEU A 79 -3.71 -1.76 -8.11
C LEU A 79 -4.95 -2.63 -7.88
N THR A 80 -6.09 -2.28 -8.48
CA THR A 80 -7.34 -3.05 -8.36
C THR A 80 -7.18 -4.43 -8.99
N THR A 81 -6.48 -4.53 -10.13
CA THR A 81 -6.20 -5.82 -10.77
C THR A 81 -5.36 -6.72 -9.86
N VAL A 82 -4.28 -6.17 -9.27
CA VAL A 82 -3.40 -6.92 -8.36
C VAL A 82 -4.15 -7.32 -7.09
N MET A 83 -4.97 -6.42 -6.54
CA MET A 83 -5.75 -6.66 -5.34
C MET A 83 -6.80 -7.77 -5.55
N LYS A 84 -7.58 -7.72 -6.64
CA LYS A 84 -8.56 -8.77 -6.97
C LYS A 84 -7.91 -10.13 -7.21
N GLN A 85 -6.68 -10.17 -7.74
CA GLN A 85 -5.94 -11.43 -7.96
C GLN A 85 -5.42 -12.05 -6.66
N LYS A 86 -4.97 -11.23 -5.69
CA LYS A 86 -4.32 -11.72 -4.46
C LYS A 86 -5.27 -11.87 -3.27
N PHE A 87 -6.25 -10.98 -3.20
CA PHE A 87 -7.16 -10.83 -2.06
C PHE A 87 -8.60 -10.75 -2.55
N PRO A 88 -9.11 -11.79 -3.24
CA PRO A 88 -10.46 -11.77 -3.82
C PRO A 88 -11.57 -11.66 -2.77
N ASP A 89 -11.24 -11.94 -1.50
CA ASP A 89 -12.17 -11.91 -0.38
C ASP A 89 -12.19 -10.57 0.38
N ILE A 90 -11.29 -9.64 0.06
CA ILE A 90 -11.30 -8.30 0.65
C ILE A 90 -12.08 -7.38 -0.30
N PRO A 91 -13.20 -6.78 0.16
CA PRO A 91 -13.96 -5.85 -0.66
C PRO A 91 -13.12 -4.60 -0.96
N ILE A 92 -13.25 -4.10 -2.18
CA ILE A 92 -12.60 -2.88 -2.64
C ILE A 92 -13.72 -1.96 -3.14
N GLU A 93 -13.76 -0.73 -2.65
CA GLU A 93 -14.64 0.30 -3.22
C GLU A 93 -14.05 0.73 -4.57
N GLU A 94 -14.89 0.77 -5.61
CA GLU A 94 -14.50 1.15 -6.99
C GLU A 94 -14.54 2.66 -7.21
#